data_AF-A0A543PNA3-F1
#
_entry.id   AF-A0A543PNA3-F1
#
_cell.length_a   1.000
_cell.length_b   1.000
_cell.length_c   1.000
_cell.angle_alpha   90.00
_cell.angle_beta   90.00
_cell.angle_gamma   90.00
#
_symmetry.space_group_name_H-M   'P 1'
#
loop_
_entity.id
_entity.type
_entity.pdbx_description
1 polymer ?
#
loop_
_entity_poly.entity_id
_entity_poly.type
_entity_poly.pdbx_seq_one_letter_code
_entity_poly.pdbx_strand_id
1 'polypeptide(L)'
;MGLDTLAGRTPDIALTEADREAFDRAKVLLCECEGDTSFRGKVYAELVEDVTGVSLFEEWIPPEVVRRMAAELERCDPVEVAAGAECRYHVSPFEVVELGRFFRLCADRGLGLVGSW
;
A
#
# COMPACT_ATOMS: atom_id res chain seq x y z
N MET A 1 11.37 9.03 -8.17
CA MET A 1 11.25 7.61 -8.58
C MET A 1 10.56 6.88 -7.44
N GLY A 2 9.48 6.14 -7.72
CA GLY A 2 8.60 5.47 -6.73
C GLY A 2 8.17 6.37 -5.58
N LEU A 3 7.92 7.65 -5.87
CA LEU A 3 7.65 8.63 -4.82
C LEU A 3 6.36 8.27 -4.09
N ASP A 4 5.33 7.96 -4.87
CA ASP A 4 4.01 7.61 -4.40
C ASP A 4 3.58 6.25 -4.99
N THR A 5 2.65 5.61 -4.29
CA THR A 5 1.99 4.37 -4.70
C THR A 5 0.51 4.66 -4.78
N LEU A 6 -0.10 4.36 -5.93
CA LEU A 6 -1.51 4.66 -6.21
C LEU A 6 -2.30 3.38 -6.44
N ALA A 7 -3.53 3.32 -5.95
CA ALA A 7 -4.46 2.25 -6.28
C ALA A 7 -5.03 2.44 -7.69
N GLY A 8 -5.18 1.36 -8.46
CA GLY A 8 -5.75 1.42 -9.82
C GLY A 8 -6.42 0.11 -10.25
N ARG A 9 -7.40 0.17 -11.16
CA ARG A 9 -7.91 -1.05 -11.83
C ARG A 9 -7.02 -1.50 -12.99
N THR A 10 -6.24 -0.57 -13.52
CA THR A 10 -5.31 -0.75 -14.63
C THR A 10 -4.03 0.05 -14.33
N PRO A 11 -2.93 -0.22 -15.06
CA PRO A 11 -1.70 0.58 -14.95
C PRO A 11 -1.91 2.09 -15.15
N ASP A 12 -2.91 2.48 -15.94
CA ASP A 12 -3.27 3.88 -16.20
C ASP A 12 -4.12 4.54 -15.08
N ILE A 13 -4.25 3.89 -13.91
CA ILE A 13 -4.96 4.42 -12.72
C ILE A 13 -6.46 4.71 -13.00
N ALA A 14 -7.15 3.78 -13.65
CA ALA A 14 -8.58 3.88 -13.91
C ALA A 14 -9.44 3.48 -12.68
N LEU A 15 -9.67 4.40 -11.74
CA LEU A 15 -10.59 4.19 -10.60
C LEU A 15 -12.04 4.57 -10.92
N THR A 16 -12.99 3.79 -10.42
CA THR A 16 -14.42 4.15 -10.45
C THR A 16 -14.79 5.06 -9.28
N GLU A 17 -15.93 5.76 -9.37
CA GLU A 17 -16.44 6.58 -8.27
C GLU A 17 -16.63 5.75 -6.98
N ALA A 18 -17.18 4.55 -7.12
CA ALA A 18 -17.35 3.64 -6.00
C ALA A 18 -16.02 3.26 -5.33
N ASP A 19 -14.91 3.24 -6.08
CA ASP A 19 -13.59 3.00 -5.53
C ASP A 19 -13.12 4.19 -4.70
N ARG A 20 -13.25 5.41 -5.24
CA ARG A 20 -12.90 6.65 -4.54
C ARG A 20 -13.67 6.80 -3.23
N GLU A 21 -14.99 6.61 -3.27
CA GLU A 21 -15.82 6.65 -2.06
C GLU A 21 -15.41 5.59 -1.02
N ALA A 22 -14.91 4.43 -1.45
CA ALA A 22 -14.48 3.40 -0.52
C ALA A 22 -13.20 3.80 0.22
N PHE A 23 -12.27 4.47 -0.46
CA PHE A 23 -11.08 5.05 0.19
C PHE A 23 -11.44 6.20 1.13
N ASP A 24 -12.30 7.13 0.70
CA ASP A 24 -12.79 8.23 1.56
C ASP A 24 -13.48 7.71 2.83
N ARG A 25 -14.29 6.65 2.72
CA ARG A 25 -14.90 6.01 3.90
C ARG A 25 -13.91 5.28 4.78
N ALA A 26 -12.88 4.66 4.20
CA ALA A 26 -11.90 3.88 4.94
C ALA A 26 -10.95 4.77 5.76
N LYS A 27 -10.70 6.00 5.31
CA LYS A 27 -9.83 7.00 5.96
C LYS A 27 -8.52 6.38 6.42
N VAL A 28 -7.83 5.74 5.49
CA VAL A 28 -6.53 5.12 5.76
C VAL A 28 -5.53 6.23 6.06
N LEU A 29 -4.81 6.12 7.17
CA LEU A 29 -3.90 7.16 7.65
C LEU A 29 -2.45 6.74 7.41
N LEU A 30 -1.97 6.99 6.19
CA LEU A 30 -0.56 6.79 5.81
C LEU A 30 0.12 8.13 5.54
N CYS A 31 1.43 8.13 5.31
CA CYS A 31 2.15 9.31 4.86
C CYS A 31 1.66 9.68 3.45
N GLU A 32 0.75 10.65 3.37
CA GLU A 32 0.05 11.00 2.13
C GLU A 32 0.90 11.85 1.16
N CYS A 33 0.53 11.72 -0.11
CA CYS A 33 0.58 12.78 -1.12
C CYS A 33 -0.88 13.23 -1.33
N GLU A 34 -1.15 14.51 -1.62
CA GLU A 34 -2.53 15.06 -1.65
C GLU A 34 -3.52 14.18 -2.46
N GLY A 35 -4.39 13.42 -1.76
CA GLY A 35 -5.47 12.60 -2.34
C GLY A 35 -5.67 11.21 -1.71
N ASP A 36 -6.93 10.75 -1.61
CA ASP A 36 -7.35 9.61 -0.77
C ASP A 36 -6.96 8.21 -1.29
N THR A 37 -6.47 8.09 -2.52
CA THR A 37 -6.20 6.79 -3.18
C THR A 37 -4.73 6.52 -3.41
N SER A 38 -3.85 7.27 -2.72
CA SER A 38 -2.40 7.16 -2.83
C SER A 38 -1.69 7.41 -1.51
N PHE A 39 -0.50 6.87 -1.37
CA PHE A 39 0.40 7.15 -0.26
C PHE A 39 1.83 7.26 -0.75
N ARG A 40 2.72 7.82 0.09
CA ARG A 40 4.14 7.99 -0.22
C ARG A 40 4.87 6.64 -0.16
N GLY A 41 4.84 5.90 -1.27
CA GLY A 41 5.42 4.57 -1.43
C GLY A 41 6.84 4.44 -0.88
N LYS A 42 7.73 5.39 -1.17
CA LYS A 42 9.12 5.37 -0.70
C LYS A 42 9.31 5.32 0.83
N VAL A 43 8.31 5.74 1.61
CA VAL A 43 8.39 5.68 3.08
C VAL A 43 8.28 4.23 3.57
N TYR A 44 7.53 3.42 2.83
CA TYR A 44 7.15 2.07 3.22
C TYR A 44 7.77 0.98 2.34
N ALA A 45 8.48 1.36 1.27
CA ALA A 45 8.96 0.41 0.24
C ALA A 45 9.81 -0.73 0.81
N GLU A 46 10.79 -0.42 1.66
CA GLU A 46 11.66 -1.43 2.28
C GLU A 46 10.85 -2.37 3.18
N LEU A 47 9.97 -1.84 4.04
CA LEU A 47 9.11 -2.64 4.91
C LEU A 47 8.15 -3.54 4.13
N VAL A 48 7.54 -3.01 3.07
CA VAL A 48 6.62 -3.80 2.22
C VAL A 48 7.38 -4.90 1.49
N GLU A 49 8.58 -4.60 0.98
CA GLU A 49 9.42 -5.61 0.31
C GLU A 49 9.88 -6.69 1.31
N ASP A 50 10.25 -6.33 2.53
CA ASP A 50 10.64 -7.29 3.58
C ASP A 50 9.48 -8.22 3.98
N VAL A 51 8.27 -7.67 4.13
CA VAL A 51 7.09 -8.46 4.56
C VAL A 51 6.51 -9.29 3.42
N THR A 52 6.48 -8.76 2.19
CA THR A 52 5.71 -9.33 1.08
C THR A 52 6.56 -9.89 -0.06
N GLY A 53 7.86 -9.56 -0.08
CA GLY A 53 8.77 -9.88 -1.18
C GLY A 53 8.47 -9.13 -2.48
N VAL A 54 7.63 -8.10 -2.45
CA VAL A 54 7.21 -7.32 -3.63
C VAL A 54 7.67 -5.87 -3.48
N SER A 55 8.30 -5.34 -4.53
CA SER A 55 8.81 -3.98 -4.53
C SER A 55 7.72 -2.98 -4.95
N LEU A 56 7.52 -1.91 -4.17
CA LEU A 56 6.60 -0.83 -4.53
C LEU A 56 7.09 0.04 -5.71
N PHE A 57 8.31 -0.20 -6.18
CA PHE A 57 8.90 0.49 -7.33
C PHE A 57 8.51 -0.14 -8.67
N GLU A 58 7.73 -1.22 -8.67
CA GLU A 58 7.16 -1.78 -9.89
C GLU A 58 6.18 -0.79 -10.55
N GLU A 59 6.21 -0.72 -11.88
CA GLU A 59 5.29 0.13 -12.65
C GLU A 59 3.83 -0.29 -12.43
N TRP A 60 3.59 -1.60 -12.29
CA TRP A 60 2.28 -2.15 -12.02
C TRP A 60 2.37 -3.44 -11.22
N ILE A 61 1.66 -3.46 -10.08
CA ILE A 61 1.46 -4.64 -9.24
C ILE A 61 0.02 -5.12 -9.43
N PRO A 62 -0.22 -6.29 -10.05
CA PRO A 62 -1.56 -6.77 -10.34
C PRO A 62 -2.43 -7.05 -9.10
N PRO A 63 -3.78 -7.01 -9.22
CA PRO A 63 -4.69 -7.22 -8.09
C PRO A 63 -4.50 -8.53 -7.33
N GLU A 64 -4.14 -9.61 -8.03
CA GLU A 64 -3.84 -10.90 -7.42
C GLU A 64 -2.59 -10.88 -6.55
N VAL A 65 -1.59 -10.08 -6.91
CA VAL A 65 -0.37 -9.88 -6.12
C VAL A 65 -0.69 -9.00 -4.91
N VAL A 66 -1.45 -7.91 -5.09
CA VAL A 66 -1.89 -7.04 -3.98
C VAL A 66 -2.71 -7.82 -2.95
N ARG A 67 -3.56 -8.77 -3.39
CA ARG A 67 -4.29 -9.65 -2.48
C ARG A 67 -3.36 -10.52 -1.62
N ARG A 68 -2.27 -11.02 -2.19
CA ARG A 68 -1.26 -11.77 -1.43
C ARG A 68 -0.56 -10.86 -0.42
N MET A 69 -0.09 -9.70 -0.87
CA MET A 69 0.57 -8.69 -0.03
C MET A 69 -0.30 -8.29 1.17
N ALA A 70 -1.60 -8.04 0.94
CA ALA A 70 -2.56 -7.74 2.00
C ALA A 70 -2.65 -8.85 3.05
N ALA A 71 -2.63 -10.12 2.61
CA ALA A 71 -2.72 -11.27 3.50
C ALA A 71 -1.40 -11.54 4.26
N GLU A 72 -0.27 -11.08 3.75
CA GLU A 72 1.03 -11.15 4.44
C GLU A 72 1.12 -10.07 5.52
N LEU A 73 0.76 -8.82 5.19
CA LEU A 73 0.70 -7.71 6.15
C LEU A 73 -0.29 -7.97 7.30
N GLU A 74 -1.43 -8.61 7.04
CA GLU A 74 -2.39 -8.97 8.11
C GLU A 74 -1.92 -10.08 9.05
N ARG A 75 -0.95 -10.90 8.62
CA ARG A 75 -0.42 -12.01 9.41
C ARG A 75 0.84 -11.64 10.18
N CYS A 76 1.50 -10.55 9.79
CA CYS A 76 2.71 -10.09 10.48
C CYS A 76 2.36 -9.52 11.86
N ASP A 77 3.33 -9.53 12.77
CA ASP A 77 3.23 -8.75 14.01
C ASP A 77 3.67 -7.31 13.70
N PRO A 78 2.77 -6.31 13.80
CA PRO A 78 3.10 -4.93 13.47
C PRO A 78 4.20 -4.34 14.35
N VAL A 79 4.34 -4.80 15.59
CA VAL A 79 5.36 -4.33 16.52
C VAL A 79 6.73 -4.89 16.14
N GLU A 80 6.80 -6.18 15.85
CA GLU A 80 8.06 -6.82 15.43
C GLU A 80 8.52 -6.28 14.08
N VAL A 81 7.60 -6.14 13.11
CA VAL A 81 7.93 -5.60 11.79
C VAL A 81 8.41 -4.15 11.88
N ALA A 82 7.71 -3.29 12.62
CA ALA A 82 8.12 -1.89 12.77
C ALA A 82 9.46 -1.74 13.52
N ALA A 83 9.75 -2.64 14.49
CA ALA A 83 11.00 -2.61 15.24
C ALA A 83 12.18 -3.22 14.47
N GLY A 84 11.93 -4.24 13.64
CA GLY A 84 12.93 -4.95 12.85
C GLY A 84 13.22 -4.33 11.49
N ALA A 85 12.36 -3.42 11.03
CA ALA A 85 12.57 -2.67 9.80
C ALA A 85 13.82 -1.79 9.89
N GLU A 86 14.89 -2.17 9.18
CA GLU A 86 16.06 -1.32 8.93
C GLU A 86 15.76 -0.27 7.84
N CYS A 87 14.58 0.35 7.93
CA CYS A 87 14.10 1.27 6.91
C CYS A 87 14.77 2.64 7.02
N ARG A 88 14.94 3.32 5.87
CA ARG A 88 15.38 4.72 5.81
C ARG A 88 14.45 5.67 6.58
N TYR A 89 13.17 5.31 6.70
CA TYR A 89 12.15 6.07 7.42
C TYR A 89 11.62 5.28 8.60
N HIS A 90 11.36 5.96 9.72
CA HIS A 90 10.71 5.33 10.86
C HIS A 90 9.24 5.08 10.53
N VAL A 91 8.85 3.80 10.53
CA VAL A 91 7.46 3.37 10.36
C VAL A 91 6.96 2.84 11.70
N SER A 92 5.81 3.34 12.15
CA SER A 92 5.19 2.90 13.40
C SER A 92 4.38 1.60 13.21
N PRO A 93 4.15 0.81 14.29
CA PRO A 93 3.25 -0.34 14.22
C PRO A 93 1.84 0.02 13.74
N PHE A 94 1.39 1.26 14.03
CA PHE A 94 0.13 1.79 13.54
C PHE A 94 0.12 1.87 12.00
N GLU A 95 1.17 2.41 11.40
CA GLU A 95 1.27 2.53 9.94
C GLU A 95 1.38 1.16 9.25
N VAL A 96 1.98 0.15 9.90
CA VAL A 96 1.97 -1.23 9.37
C VAL A 96 0.54 -1.77 9.28
N VAL A 97 -0.29 -1.50 10.29
CA VAL A 97 -1.73 -1.86 10.25
C VAL A 97 -2.46 -1.08 9.15
N GLU A 98 -2.20 0.22 9.02
CA GLU A 98 -2.82 1.05 7.98
C GLU A 98 -2.42 0.62 6.55
N LEU A 99 -1.17 0.18 6.33
CA LEU A 99 -0.74 -0.44 5.08
C LEU A 99 -1.55 -1.69 4.76
N GLY A 100 -1.70 -2.57 5.76
CA GLY A 100 -2.55 -3.76 5.64
C GLY A 100 -3.99 -3.41 5.25
N ARG A 101 -4.58 -2.39 5.89
CA ARG A 101 -5.92 -1.89 5.58
C ARG A 101 -6.02 -1.34 4.15
N PHE A 102 -5.03 -0.57 3.68
CA PHE A 102 -4.99 -0.07 2.31
C PHE A 102 -4.99 -1.22 1.30
N PHE A 103 -4.11 -2.20 1.52
CA PHE A 103 -3.90 -3.31 0.58
C PHE A 103 -5.11 -4.24 0.60
N ARG A 104 -5.72 -4.45 1.78
CA ARG A 104 -6.99 -5.17 1.92
C ARG A 104 -8.11 -4.50 1.15
N LEU A 105 -8.26 -3.18 1.27
CA LEU A 105 -9.26 -2.42 0.53
C LEU A 105 -9.05 -2.56 -0.99
N CYS A 106 -7.80 -2.51 -1.45
CA CYS A 106 -7.47 -2.77 -2.85
C CYS A 106 -7.87 -4.19 -3.27
N ALA A 107 -7.50 -5.20 -2.47
CA ALA A 107 -7.75 -6.61 -2.75
C ALA A 107 -9.25 -6.94 -2.85
N ASP A 108 -10.06 -6.40 -1.93
CA ASP A 108 -11.51 -6.62 -1.89
C ASP A 108 -12.23 -6.01 -3.11
N ARG A 109 -11.62 -4.99 -3.72
CA ARG A 109 -12.16 -4.27 -4.88
C ARG A 109 -11.54 -4.68 -6.22
N GLY A 110 -10.57 -5.59 -6.19
CA GLY A 110 -9.82 -6.04 -7.36
C GLY A 110 -8.92 -4.95 -7.95
N LEU A 111 -8.29 -4.15 -7.10
CA LEU A 111 -7.35 -3.09 -7.49
C LEU A 111 -5.91 -3.58 -7.40
N GLY A 112 -5.08 -3.15 -8.34
CA GLY A 112 -3.63 -3.24 -8.29
C GLY A 112 -3.00 -1.96 -7.74
N LEU A 113 -1.67 -1.89 -7.78
CA LEU A 113 -0.89 -0.71 -7.38
C LEU A 113 -0.02 -0.21 -8.54
N VAL A 114 0.14 1.10 -8.65
CA VAL A 114 1.01 1.78 -9.61
C VAL A 114 2.06 2.56 -8.85
N GLY A 115 3.34 2.32 -9.13
CA GLY A 115 4.43 3.15 -8.65
C GLY A 115 4.59 4.42 -9.49
N SER A 116 4.59 5.61 -8.87
CA SER A 116 4.82 6.89 -9.56
C SER A 116 6.30 7.24 -9.66
N TRP A 117 6.73 7.84 -10.78
CA TRP A 117 8.13 8.21 -11.01
C TRP A 117 8.48 9.61 -10.49
#